data_AF-H5TME1-F1
#
_entry.id   AF-H5TME1-F1
#
_cell.length_a   1.000
_cell.length_b   1.000
_cell.length_c   1.000
_cell.angle_alpha   90.00
_cell.angle_beta   90.00
_cell.angle_gamma   90.00
#
_symmetry.space_group_name_H-M   'P 1'
#
loop_
_entity.id
_entity.type
_entity.pdbx_description
1 polymer ?
#
loop_
_entity_poly.entity_id
_entity_poly.type
_entity_poly.pdbx_seq_one_letter_code
_entity_poly.pdbx_strand_id
1 'polypeptide(L)'
;MGHIEYNFASLGDLSGNLQAEFGRLSDLADELKRQVHSLDSSWSSTTAKVAYEEAQANWDRVFLQSRDHLLGLHRGVQNASNTMSELDGAIGRGFGSI
;
A
#
# COMPACT_ATOMS: atom_id res chain seq x y z
N MET A 1 -32.33 -10.02 5.84
CA MET A 1 -31.80 -9.06 4.85
C MET A 1 -30.38 -8.78 5.26
N GLY A 2 -29.40 -9.31 4.53
CA GLY A 2 -27.99 -9.26 4.91
C GLY A 2 -27.48 -7.83 4.86
N HIS A 3 -27.03 -7.31 6.01
CA HIS A 3 -26.38 -6.02 6.12
C HIS A 3 -25.08 -6.05 5.32
N ILE A 4 -25.11 -5.58 4.08
CA ILE A 4 -23.91 -5.19 3.33
C ILE A 4 -23.48 -3.78 3.79
N GLU A 5 -23.63 -3.46 5.08
CA GLU A 5 -22.80 -2.45 5.75
C GLU A 5 -21.42 -3.09 6.02
N TYR A 6 -20.74 -3.57 4.97
CA TYR A 6 -19.39 -4.11 5.08
C TYR A 6 -18.40 -2.97 5.22
N ASN A 7 -18.45 -2.25 6.34
CA ASN A 7 -17.48 -1.28 6.88
C ASN A 7 -16.45 -0.72 5.87
N PHE A 8 -16.91 -0.16 4.75
CA PHE A 8 -16.04 0.35 3.69
C PHE A 8 -15.18 1.51 4.19
N ALA A 9 -15.71 2.27 5.17
CA ALA A 9 -14.97 3.25 5.93
C ALA A 9 -13.74 2.63 6.60
N SER A 10 -13.88 1.53 7.37
CA SER A 10 -12.73 0.85 7.97
C SER A 10 -11.74 0.29 6.96
N LEU A 11 -12.21 -0.17 5.79
CA LEU A 11 -11.32 -0.66 4.74
C LEU A 11 -10.55 0.51 4.11
N GLY A 12 -11.21 1.65 3.92
CA GLY A 12 -10.59 2.91 3.54
C GLY A 12 -9.52 3.33 4.56
N ASP A 13 -9.86 3.40 5.84
CA ASP A 13 -8.96 3.76 6.93
C ASP A 13 -7.77 2.79 7.01
N LEU A 14 -8.01 1.49 6.97
CA LEU A 14 -6.97 0.46 6.98
C LEU A 14 -6.02 0.62 5.79
N SER A 15 -6.55 0.86 4.59
CA SER A 15 -5.72 1.06 3.40
C SER A 15 -4.88 2.35 3.47
N GLY A 16 -5.43 3.44 4.04
CA GLY A 16 -4.69 4.66 4.30
C GLY A 16 -3.58 4.46 5.33
N ASN A 17 -3.87 3.73 6.41
CA ASN A 17 -2.88 3.36 7.43
C ASN A 17 -1.76 2.51 6.82
N LEU A 18 -2.10 1.50 6.01
CA LEU A 18 -1.11 0.69 5.31
C LEU A 18 -0.22 1.55 4.39
N GLN A 19 -0.79 2.51 3.67
CA GLN A 19 0.00 3.43 2.84
C GLN A 19 0.98 4.26 3.68
N ALA A 20 0.57 4.73 4.86
CA ALA A 20 1.45 5.45 5.78
C ALA A 20 2.57 4.55 6.31
N GLU A 21 2.28 3.30 6.67
CA GLU A 21 3.29 2.32 7.10
C GLU A 21 4.29 2.00 5.98
N PHE A 22 3.83 1.90 4.72
CA PHE A 22 4.73 1.78 3.57
C PHE A 22 5.64 3.01 3.42
N GLY A 23 5.12 4.21 3.66
CA GLY A 23 5.93 5.44 3.70
C GLY A 23 7.06 5.35 4.72
N ARG A 24 6.72 4.98 5.97
CA ARG A 24 7.71 4.78 7.05
C ARG A 24 8.74 3.70 6.71
N LEU A 25 8.30 2.60 6.10
CA LEU A 25 9.18 1.52 5.66
C LEU A 25 10.14 1.97 4.56
N SER A 26 9.68 2.84 3.64
CA SER A 26 10.54 3.47 2.63
C SER A 26 11.63 4.32 3.29
N ASP A 27 11.26 5.16 4.24
CA ASP A 27 12.20 6.05 4.93
C ASP A 27 13.28 5.27 5.68
N LEU A 28 12.90 4.18 6.35
CA LEU A 28 13.83 3.27 7.04
C LEU A 28 14.76 2.55 6.06
N ALA A 29 14.23 2.09 4.92
CA ALA A 29 15.05 1.46 3.89
C ALA A 29 16.07 2.45 3.31
N ASP A 30 15.67 3.69 3.05
CA ASP A 30 16.57 4.72 2.53
C ASP A 30 17.62 5.13 3.55
N GLU A 31 17.28 5.14 4.84
CA GLU A 31 18.25 5.34 5.91
C GLU A 31 19.28 4.20 5.97
N LEU A 32 18.84 2.95 5.89
CA LEU A 32 19.73 1.80 5.82
C LEU A 32 20.69 1.90 4.61
N LYS A 33 20.16 2.26 3.43
CA LYS A 33 20.99 2.46 2.22
C LYS A 33 22.02 3.55 2.41
N ARG A 34 21.67 4.68 3.01
CA ARG A 34 22.62 5.77 3.31
C ARG A 34 23.71 5.30 4.27
N GLN A 35 23.35 4.58 5.33
CA GLN A 35 24.33 4.05 6.29
C GLN A 35 25.27 3.06 5.61
N VAL A 36 24.76 2.15 4.79
CA VAL A 36 25.63 1.19 4.08
C VAL A 36 26.51 1.88 3.04
N HIS A 37 25.99 2.85 2.28
CA HIS A 37 26.82 3.65 1.36
C HIS A 37 27.91 4.45 2.09
N SER A 38 27.66 4.93 3.31
CA SER A 38 28.71 5.61 4.08
C SER A 38 29.85 4.67 4.48
N LEU A 39 29.59 3.36 4.51
CA LEU A 39 30.58 2.32 4.76
C LEU A 39 31.26 1.84 3.46
N ASP A 40 31.02 2.47 2.30
CA ASP A 40 31.53 1.99 1.00
C ASP A 40 33.06 1.85 0.97
N SER A 41 33.77 2.76 1.66
CA SER A 41 35.24 2.69 1.80
C SER A 41 35.74 1.57 2.74
N SER A 42 34.85 0.96 3.51
CA SER A 42 35.16 -0.08 4.51
C SER A 42 34.91 -1.50 3.99
N TRP A 43 34.40 -1.66 2.77
CA TRP A 43 34.20 -2.97 2.16
C TRP A 43 35.55 -3.59 1.81
N SER A 44 35.95 -4.61 2.57
CA SER A 44 37.16 -5.39 2.28
C SER A 44 36.97 -6.41 1.16
N SER A 45 35.73 -6.73 0.79
CA SER A 45 35.37 -7.73 -0.20
C SER A 45 34.41 -7.18 -1.25
N THR A 46 34.86 -7.14 -2.50
CA THR A 46 34.02 -6.77 -3.65
C THR A 46 32.81 -7.69 -3.79
N THR A 47 32.95 -8.98 -3.49
CA THR A 47 31.85 -9.95 -3.54
C THR A 47 30.74 -9.60 -2.54
N ALA A 48 31.13 -9.18 -1.32
CA ALA A 48 30.16 -8.79 -0.32
C ALA A 48 29.38 -7.52 -0.76
N LYS A 49 30.09 -6.57 -1.38
CA LYS A 49 29.47 -5.34 -1.91
C LYS A 49 28.43 -5.65 -2.98
N VAL A 50 28.80 -6.47 -3.97
CA VAL A 50 27.88 -6.90 -5.03
C VAL A 50 26.64 -7.60 -4.46
N ALA A 51 26.82 -8.51 -3.48
CA ALA A 51 25.70 -9.20 -2.85
C ALA A 51 24.73 -8.24 -2.14
N TYR A 52 25.25 -7.17 -1.53
CA TYR A 52 24.41 -6.13 -0.95
C TYR A 52 23.67 -5.30 -2.02
N GLU A 53 24.36 -4.88 -3.08
CA GLU A 53 23.74 -4.15 -4.19
C GLU A 53 22.60 -4.95 -4.85
N GLU A 54 22.79 -6.26 -5.03
CA GLU A 54 21.75 -7.17 -5.51
C GLU A 54 20.56 -7.26 -4.55
N ALA A 55 20.82 -7.38 -3.25
CA ALA A 55 19.78 -7.41 -2.22
C ALA A 55 18.99 -6.09 -2.18
N GLN A 56 19.67 -4.95 -2.32
CA GLN A 56 19.07 -3.62 -2.39
C GLN A 56 18.16 -3.49 -3.62
N ALA A 57 18.64 -3.88 -4.80
CA ALA A 57 17.84 -3.85 -6.03
C ALA A 57 16.60 -4.74 -5.93
N ASN A 58 16.73 -5.93 -5.33
CA ASN A 58 15.59 -6.81 -5.10
C ASN A 58 14.58 -6.23 -4.12
N TRP A 59 15.05 -5.60 -3.03
CA TRP A 59 14.19 -4.89 -2.09
C TRP A 59 13.38 -3.79 -2.80
N ASP A 60 14.05 -2.93 -3.57
CA ASP A 60 13.40 -1.81 -4.28
C ASP A 60 12.31 -2.31 -5.23
N ARG A 61 12.59 -3.40 -5.96
CA ARG A 61 11.61 -4.04 -6.85
C ARG A 61 10.39 -4.56 -6.07
N VAL A 62 10.59 -5.33 -5.01
CA VAL A 62 9.50 -5.93 -4.23
C VAL A 62 8.68 -4.86 -3.51
N PHE A 63 9.34 -3.83 -3.00
CA PHE A 63 8.69 -2.71 -2.33
C PHE A 63 7.75 -1.95 -3.29
N LEU A 64 8.23 -1.61 -4.49
CA LEU A 64 7.41 -0.95 -5.52
C LEU A 64 6.21 -1.81 -5.93
N GLN A 65 6.43 -3.10 -6.18
CA GLN A 65 5.35 -4.04 -6.51
C GLN A 65 4.30 -4.11 -5.39
N SER A 66 4.73 -4.17 -4.14
CA SER A 66 3.83 -4.23 -2.97
C SER A 66 3.00 -2.95 -2.84
N ARG A 67 3.62 -1.79 -3.07
CA ARG A 67 2.93 -0.50 -3.08
C ARG A 67 1.87 -0.44 -4.18
N ASP A 68 2.18 -0.90 -5.39
CA ASP A 68 1.23 -0.90 -6.51
C ASP A 68 0.04 -1.83 -6.23
N HIS A 69 0.28 -2.99 -5.63
CA HIS A 69 -0.79 -3.89 -5.19
C HIS A 69 -1.69 -3.26 -4.12
N LEU A 70 -1.11 -2.56 -3.14
CA LEU A 70 -1.88 -1.86 -2.11
C LEU A 70 -2.75 -0.73 -2.71
N LEU A 71 -2.21 0.06 -3.65
CA LEU A 71 -2.97 1.07 -4.38
C LEU A 71 -4.10 0.44 -5.22
N GLY A 72 -3.87 -0.75 -5.77
CA GLY A 72 -4.91 -1.55 -6.45
C GLY A 72 -6.06 -1.91 -5.50
N LEU A 73 -5.73 -2.44 -4.32
CA LEU A 73 -6.72 -2.78 -3.29
C LEU A 73 -7.51 -1.55 -2.83
N HIS A 74 -6.83 -0.43 -2.56
CA HIS A 74 -7.47 0.83 -2.17
C HIS A 74 -8.51 1.28 -3.21
N ARG A 75 -8.13 1.31 -4.50
CA ARG A 75 -9.06 1.66 -5.59
C ARG A 75 -10.24 0.70 -5.68
N GLY A 76 -10.01 -0.60 -5.51
CA GLY A 76 -11.07 -1.61 -5.50
C GLY A 76 -12.10 -1.36 -4.38
N VAL A 77 -11.62 -1.07 -3.17
CA VAL A 77 -12.46 -0.74 -2.01
C VAL A 77 -13.27 0.54 -2.27
N GLN A 78 -12.64 1.60 -2.79
CA GLN A 78 -13.32 2.86 -3.09
C GLN A 78 -14.40 2.69 -4.17
N ASN A 79 -14.10 1.95 -5.24
CA ASN A 79 -15.08 1.67 -6.31
C ASN A 79 -16.28 0.88 -5.78
N ALA A 80 -16.05 -0.12 -4.93
CA ALA A 80 -17.12 -0.89 -4.30
C ALA A 80 -17.98 0.00 -3.38
N SER A 81 -17.36 0.87 -2.59
CA SER A 81 -18.05 1.83 -1.72
C SER A 81 -18.95 2.78 -2.53
N ASN A 82 -18.45 3.33 -3.63
CA ASN A 82 -19.22 4.24 -4.49
C ASN A 82 -20.41 3.52 -5.14
N THR A 83 -20.18 2.33 -5.69
CA THR A 83 -21.23 1.52 -6.34
C THR A 83 -22.37 1.19 -5.36
N MET A 84 -22.04 0.86 -4.12
CA MET A 84 -23.04 0.56 -3.10
C MET A 84 -23.82 1.81 -2.68
N SER A 85 -23.14 2.94 -2.48
CA SER A 85 -23.78 4.22 -2.16
C SER A 85 -24.77 4.67 -3.24
N GLU A 86 -24.43 4.48 -4.51
CA GLU A 86 -25.33 4.75 -5.64
C GLU A 86 -26.58 3.85 -5.62
N LEU A 87 -26.40 2.55 -5.35
CA LEU A 87 -27.49 1.58 -5.26
C LEU A 87 -28.45 1.92 -4.11
N ASP A 88 -27.93 2.22 -2.93
CA ASP A 88 -28.75 2.60 -1.77
C ASP A 88 -29.54 3.89 -2.05
N GLY A 89 -28.94 4.88 -2.69
CA GLY A 89 -29.63 6.10 -3.11
C GLY A 89 -30.71 5.88 -4.18
N ALA A 90 -30.51 4.92 -5.08
CA ALA A 90 -31.53 4.52 -6.06
C ALA A 90 -32.71 3.81 -5.38
N ILE A 91 -32.44 2.87 -4.47
CA ILE A 91 -33.46 2.15 -3.70
C ILE A 91 -34.27 3.11 -2.82
N GLY A 92 -33.61 4.00 -2.08
CA GLY A 92 -34.27 4.98 -1.21
C GLY A 92 -35.22 5.92 -1.95
N ARG A 93 -34.89 6.32 -3.18
CA ARG A 93 -35.79 7.11 -4.05
C ARG A 93 -36.99 6.31 -4.56
N GLY A 94 -36.81 5.02 -4.81
CA GLY A 94 -37.89 4.12 -5.26
C GLY A 94 -38.97 3.87 -4.20
N PHE A 95 -38.61 3.81 -2.92
CA PHE A 95 -39.57 3.65 -1.82
C PHE A 95 -40.26 4.95 -1.40
N GLY A 96 -39.74 6.13 -1.74
CA GLY A 96 -40.37 7.41 -1.44
C GLY A 96 -41.48 7.84 -2.40
N SER A 97 -41.78 7.03 -3.43
CA SER A 97 -42.75 7.35 -4.48
C SER A 97 -44.01 6.45 -4.50
N ILE A 98 -44.27 5.72 -3.40
CA ILE A 98 -45.47 4.88 -3.19
C ILE A 98 -46.13 5.33 -1.89
#